data_AF-A0A085FE55-F1
#
_entry.id   AF-A0A085FE55-F1
#
_cell.length_a   1.000
_cell.length_b   1.000
_cell.length_c   1.000
_cell.angle_alpha   90.00
_cell.angle_beta   90.00
_cell.angle_gamma   90.00
#
_symmetry.space_group_name_H-M   'P 1'
#
loop_
_entity.id
_entity.type
_entity.pdbx_description
1 polymer ?
#
loop_
_entity_poly.entity_id
_entity_poly.type
_entity_poly.pdbx_seq_one_letter_code
_entity_poly.pdbx_strand_id
1 'polypeptide(L)' 'MRNENVVRDLEVSDGHTNLRATYFVERGILHANIGGKTILLPVGDGAHDESVRQLLLGQLRTRSWRERIANYWRQRQN' A
#
# COMPACT_ATOMS: atom_id res chain seq x y z
N MET A 1 5.54 8.00 -23.01
CA MET A 1 6.01 9.00 -22.02
C MET A 1 5.66 8.48 -20.63
N ARG A 2 6.65 8.26 -19.76
CA ARG A 2 6.39 7.94 -18.34
C ARG A 2 5.92 9.25 -17.70
N ASN A 3 4.65 9.31 -17.28
CA ASN A 3 4.04 10.52 -16.74
C ASN A 3 4.61 10.83 -15.34
N GLU A 4 5.71 11.58 -15.30
CA GLU A 4 6.22 12.20 -14.09
C GLU A 4 5.26 13.32 -13.62
N ASN A 5 5.21 13.57 -12.31
CA ASN A 5 4.42 14.61 -11.65
C ASN A 5 2.89 14.51 -11.81
N VAL A 6 2.35 13.36 -12.23
CA VAL A 6 0.91 13.10 -12.20
C VAL A 6 0.56 12.35 -10.92
N VAL A 7 -0.31 12.94 -10.11
CA VAL A 7 -0.90 12.27 -8.94
C VAL A 7 -1.92 11.25 -9.40
N ARG A 8 -1.80 10.03 -8.88
CA ARG A 8 -2.66 8.89 -9.18
C ARG A 8 -3.20 8.29 -7.89
N ASP A 9 -4.40 7.75 -7.98
CA ASP A 9 -5.03 6.99 -6.91
C ASP A 9 -5.07 5.51 -7.27
N LEU A 10 -4.79 4.66 -6.29
CA LEU A 10 -4.91 3.21 -6.45
C LEU A 10 -5.53 2.60 -5.20
N GLU A 11 -6.50 1.71 -5.39
CA GLU A 11 -7.20 1.00 -4.31
C GLU A 11 -7.07 -0.51 -4.49
N VAL A 12 -6.89 -1.23 -3.39
CA VAL A 12 -6.96 -2.68 -3.33
C VAL A 12 -7.89 -3.10 -2.19
N SER A 13 -8.49 -4.29 -2.33
CA SER A 13 -9.38 -4.89 -1.34
C SER A 13 -9.09 -6.39 -1.21
N ASP A 14 -9.21 -6.93 0.01
CA ASP A 14 -9.28 -8.38 0.28
C ASP A 14 -10.72 -8.86 0.55
N GLY A 15 -11.72 -8.02 0.23
CA GLY A 15 -13.13 -8.29 0.49
C GLY A 15 -13.59 -7.94 1.91
N HIS A 16 -12.67 -7.68 2.85
CA HIS A 16 -13.00 -7.22 4.21
C HIS A 16 -12.46 -5.81 4.48
N THR A 17 -11.28 -5.49 3.95
CA THR A 17 -10.63 -4.20 4.13
C THR A 17 -10.19 -3.63 2.79
N ASN A 18 -10.51 -2.36 2.58
CA ASN A 18 -10.00 -1.59 1.44
C ASN A 18 -8.83 -0.71 1.89
N LEU A 19 -7.77 -0.68 1.09
CA LEU A 19 -6.66 0.25 1.27
C LEU A 19 -6.48 1.07 -0.01
N ARG A 20 -6.36 2.39 0.16
CA ARG A 20 -6.07 3.33 -0.91
C ARG A 20 -4.66 3.91 -0.73
N ALA A 21 -3.99 4.11 -1.86
CA ALA A 21 -2.78 4.89 -1.99
C ALA A 21 -3.01 6.07 -2.92
N THR A 22 -2.34 7.18 -2.64
CA THR A 22 -2.11 8.25 -3.61
C THR A 22 -0.63 8.27 -3.94
N TYR A 23 -0.23 8.33 -5.21
CA TYR A 23 1.19 8.35 -5.57
C TYR A 23 1.50 9.22 -6.77
N PHE A 24 2.75 9.64 -6.88
CA PHE A 24 3.32 10.29 -8.05
C PHE A 24 4.78 9.88 -8.21
N VAL A 25 5.36 10.16 -9.39
CA VAL A 25 6.78 9.95 -9.65
C VAL A 25 7.44 11.29 -9.91
N GLU A 26 8.49 11.58 -9.16
CA GLU A 26 9.31 12.78 -9.33
C GLU A 26 10.78 12.35 -9.35
N ARG A 27 11.53 12.76 -10.40
CA ARG A 27 12.98 12.50 -10.52
C ARG A 27 13.37 11.02 -10.35
N GLY A 28 12.56 10.11 -10.90
CA GLY A 28 12.78 8.66 -10.77
C GLY A 28 12.53 8.09 -9.37
N ILE A 29 11.90 8.84 -8.47
CA ILE A 29 11.43 8.36 -7.17
C ILE A 29 9.91 8.28 -7.19
N LEU A 30 9.38 7.13 -6.79
CA LEU A 30 7.97 6.92 -6.52
C LEU A 30 7.66 7.37 -5.09
N HIS A 31 6.76 8.35 -4.98
CA HIS A 31 6.23 8.86 -3.72
C HIS A 31 4.83 8.29 -3.53
N ALA A 32 4.65 7.33 -2.61
CA ALA A 32 3.35 6.72 -2.34
C ALA A 32 2.88 7.04 -0.91
N ASN A 33 1.72 7.68 -0.77
CA ASN A 33 1.05 7.87 0.52
C ASN A 33 0.05 6.74 0.74
N ILE A 34 0.24 5.95 1.81
CA ILE A 34 -0.62 4.83 2.19
C ILE A 34 -1.01 5.03 3.65
N GLY A 35 -2.30 5.25 3.92
CA GLY A 35 -2.81 5.43 5.29
C GLY A 35 -2.11 6.56 6.06
N GLY A 36 -1.80 7.67 5.39
CA GLY A 36 -1.13 8.83 5.99
C GLY A 36 0.40 8.70 6.11
N LYS A 37 0.99 7.59 5.69
CA LYS A 37 2.44 7.40 5.67
C LYS A 37 2.98 7.48 4.25
N THR A 38 4.01 8.28 4.05
CA THR A 38 4.71 8.37 2.77
C THR A 38 5.83 7.35 2.70
N ILE A 39 5.84 6.55 1.63
CA ILE A 39 6.86 5.58 1.28
C ILE A 39 7.55 6.07 0.00
N LEU A 40 8.88 6.06 0.02
CA LEU A 40 9.72 6.49 -1.09
C LEU A 40 10.48 5.30 -1.65
N LEU A 41 10.42 5.10 -2.97
CA LEU A 41 11.07 3.97 -3.63
C LEU A 41 11.67 4.44 -4.97
N PRO A 42 12.87 3.98 -5.36
CA PRO A 42 13.36 4.20 -6.71
C PRO A 42 12.44 3.48 -7.71
N VAL A 43 12.15 4.14 -8.83
CA VAL A 43 11.41 3.49 -9.92
C VAL A 43 12.29 2.44 -10.59
N GLY A 44 11.76 1.22 -10.72
CA GLY A 44 12.40 0.16 -11.49
C GLY A 44 11.92 0.13 -12.95
N ASP A 45 12.14 -1.00 -13.61
CA ASP A 45 11.68 -1.23 -14.99
C ASP A 45 10.17 -1.54 -15.07
N GLY A 46 9.55 -1.87 -13.95
CA GLY A 46 8.13 -2.22 -13.86
C GLY A 46 7.17 -1.02 -13.92
N ALA A 47 5.87 -1.32 -14.09
CA ALA A 47 4.81 -0.32 -14.02
C ALA A 47 4.66 0.22 -12.59
N HIS A 48 4.67 1.54 -12.43
CA HIS A 48 4.56 2.21 -11.12
C HIS A 48 3.31 1.77 -10.35
N ASP A 49 2.18 1.64 -11.05
CA ASP A 49 0.89 1.19 -10.53
C ASP A 49 1.00 -0.19 -9.88
N GLU A 50 1.78 -1.10 -10.49
CA GLU A 50 1.99 -2.44 -9.96
C GLU A 50 2.88 -2.41 -8.71
N SER A 51 3.94 -1.60 -8.70
CA SER A 51 4.74 -1.41 -7.49
C SER A 51 3.90 -0.92 -6.31
N VAL A 52 3.03 0.07 -6.55
CA VAL A 52 2.12 0.61 -5.52
C VAL A 52 1.08 -0.44 -5.09
N ARG A 53 0.53 -1.21 -6.03
CA ARG A 53 -0.38 -2.33 -5.73
C ARG A 53 0.29 -3.34 -4.80
N GLN A 54 1.54 -3.74 -5.06
CA GLN A 54 2.26 -4.69 -4.22
C GLN A 54 2.51 -4.14 -2.80
N LEU A 55 2.80 -2.84 -2.65
CA LEU A 55 2.90 -2.20 -1.34
C LEU A 55 1.57 -2.27 -0.57
N LEU A 56 0.46 -1.96 -1.24
CA LEU A 56 -0.86 -2.02 -0.64
C LEU A 56 -1.25 -3.45 -0.25
N LEU A 57 -0.98 -4.44 -1.10
CA LEU A 57 -1.22 -5.86 -0.80
C LEU A 57 -0.38 -6.35 0.38
N GLY A 58 0.89 -5.94 0.45
CA GLY A 58 1.76 -6.25 1.60
C GLY A 58 1.19 -5.68 2.89
N GLN A 59 0.83 -4.39 2.88
CA GLN A 59 0.24 -3.70 4.04
C GLN A 59 -1.06 -4.35 4.48
N LEU A 60 -1.93 -4.73 3.54
CA LEU A 60 -3.18 -5.43 3.80
C LEU A 60 -2.92 -6.75 4.52
N ARG A 61 -2.04 -7.60 3.97
CA ARG A 61 -1.67 -8.88 4.59
C ARG A 61 -1.10 -8.72 6.00
N THR A 62 -0.22 -7.73 6.21
CA THR A 62 0.36 -7.46 7.54
C THR A 62 -0.69 -6.95 8.53
N ARG A 63 -1.67 -6.17 8.08
CA ARG A 63 -2.79 -5.71 8.93
C ARG A 63 -3.69 -6.87 9.32
N SER A 64 -4.18 -7.65 8.34
CA SER A 64 -5.07 -8.79 8.59
C SER A 64 -4.39 -9.84 9.49
N TRP A 65 -3.09 -10.08 9.30
CA TRP A 65 -2.32 -10.95 10.20
C TRP A 65 -2.27 -10.41 11.64
N ARG A 66 -1.98 -9.12 11.83
CA ARG A 66 -1.96 -8.49 13.17
C ARG A 66 -3.32 -8.54 13.85
N GLU A 67 -4.40 -8.27 13.12
CA GLU A 67 -5.77 -8.34 13.63
C GLU A 67 -6.13 -9.77 14.07
N ARG A 68 -5.75 -10.79 13.28
CA ARG A 68 -5.95 -12.20 13.64
C ARG A 68 -5.24 -12.57 14.94
N ILE A 69 -3.99 -12.17 15.11
CA ILE A 69 -3.23 -12.42 16.35
C ILE A 69 -3.88 -11.70 17.54
N ALA A 70 -4.27 -10.43 17.37
CA ALA A 70 -4.94 -9.67 18.43
C ALA A 70 -6.28 -10.30 18.86
N ASN A 71 -7.05 -10.85 17.91
CA ASN A 71 -8.30 -11.56 18.19
C ASN A 71 -8.06 -12.87 18.95
N TYR A 72 -7.03 -13.64 18.57
CA TYR A 72 -6.65 -14.86 19.28
C TYR A 72 -6.34 -14.59 20.76
N TRP A 73 -5.56 -13.54 21.05
CA TRP A 73 -5.23 -13.18 22.44
C TRP A 73 -6.45 -12.67 23.23
N ARG A 74 -7.35 -11.90 22.60
CA ARG A 74 -8.60 -11.45 23.25
C ARG A 74 -9.49 -12.62 23.67
N GLN A 75 -9.62 -13.65 22.83
CA GLN A 75 -10.44 -14.82 23.14
C GLN A 75 -9.89 -15.67 24.29
N ARG A 76 -8.58 -15.59 24.58
CA ARG A 76 -7.95 -16.34 25.67
C ARG A 76 -8.06 -15.64 27.03
N GLN A 77 -8.46 -14.37 27.06
CA GLN A 77 -8.65 -13.59 28.29
C GLN A 77 -10.10 -13.58 28.79
N ASN A 78 -11.05 -14.13 28.02
CA ASN A 78 -12.41 -14.43 28.43
C ASN A 78 -12.55 -15.91 28.77
#